data_AF-A0A529MDR5-F1
#
_entry.id   AF-A0A529MDR5-F1
#
_cell.length_a   1.000
_cell.length_b   1.000
_cell.length_c   1.000
_cell.angle_alpha   90.00
_cell.angle_beta   90.00
_cell.angle_gamma   90.00
#
_symmetry.space_group_name_H-M   'P 1'
#
loop_
_entity.id
_entity.type
_entity.pdbx_description
1 polymer ?
#
loop_
_entity_poly.entity_id
_entity_poly.type
_entity_poly.pdbx_seq_one_letter_code
_entity_poly.pdbx_strand_id
1 'polypeptide(L)'
;MRLLERRSSEYRAVWCLEWYDRQTERLAGEEELLDLVDDDIRRVLGKPTSDDLDGMFELNASLSERLMGVVEVKTTFDFDRHDYFLGKVSK
;
A
#
# COMPACT_ATOMS: atom_id res chain seq x y z
N MET A 1 -18.95 37.24 14.85
CA MET A 1 -19.11 35.78 14.71
C MET A 1 -17.79 35.20 14.25
N ARG A 2 -17.23 34.21 14.96
CA ARG A 2 -16.11 33.41 14.44
C ARG A 2 -16.69 32.26 13.63
N LEU A 3 -16.50 32.30 12.31
CA LEU A 3 -16.62 31.09 11.50
C LEU A 3 -15.49 30.17 11.98
N LEU A 4 -15.86 29.14 12.73
CA LEU A 4 -15.00 27.98 12.88
C LEU A 4 -14.87 27.40 11.48
N GLU A 5 -13.77 27.71 10.82
CA GLU A 5 -13.29 26.93 9.68
C GLU A 5 -13.12 25.51 10.19
N ARG A 6 -14.19 24.75 9.98
CA ARG A 6 -14.28 23.32 10.18
C ARG A 6 -13.23 22.77 9.23
N ARG A 7 -12.01 22.56 9.76
CA ARG A 7 -10.94 21.82 9.11
C ARG A 7 -11.60 20.58 8.51
N SER A 8 -11.80 20.58 7.19
CA SER A 8 -12.00 19.36 6.46
C SER A 8 -10.77 18.52 6.78
N SER A 9 -10.94 17.49 7.59
CA SER A 9 -9.95 16.42 7.65
C SER A 9 -9.93 15.87 6.23
N GLU A 10 -8.99 16.35 5.40
CA GLU A 10 -8.72 15.76 4.10
C GLU A 10 -8.26 14.34 4.40
N TYR A 11 -9.16 13.38 4.18
CA TYR A 11 -8.86 11.96 4.20
C TYR A 11 -7.78 11.73 3.13
N ARG A 12 -6.50 11.76 3.52
CA ARG A 12 -5.40 11.44 2.62
C ARG A 12 -5.38 9.93 2.52
N ALA A 13 -5.80 9.39 1.37
CA ALA A 13 -5.63 7.97 1.10
C ALA A 13 -4.14 7.62 1.21
N VAL A 14 -3.81 6.64 2.05
CA VAL A 14 -2.44 6.15 2.25
C VAL A 14 -2.35 4.74 1.69
N TRP A 15 -1.25 4.41 1.04
CA TRP A 15 -0.97 3.05 0.60
C TRP A 15 -0.46 2.23 1.78
N CYS A 16 -1.01 1.04 1.98
CA CYS A 16 -0.65 0.13 3.06
C CYS A 16 -0.15 -1.19 2.47
N LEU A 17 0.99 -1.65 2.96
CA LEU A 17 1.52 -2.99 2.73
C LEU A 17 1.11 -3.88 3.90
N GLU A 18 0.32 -4.90 3.63
CA GLU A 18 -0.10 -5.90 4.60
C GLU A 18 0.58 -7.23 4.29
N TRP A 19 0.87 -8.03 5.32
CA TRP A 19 1.36 -9.39 5.11
C TRP A 19 0.69 -10.40 6.04
N TYR A 20 0.37 -11.55 5.48
CA TYR A 20 -0.40 -12.61 6.10
C TYR A 20 0.47 -13.86 6.20
N ASP A 21 0.43 -14.53 7.35
CA ASP A 21 1.11 -15.80 7.54
C ASP A 21 0.46 -16.90 6.68
N ARG A 22 1.26 -17.55 5.82
CA ARG A 22 0.77 -18.54 4.84
C ARG A 22 0.14 -19.78 5.47
N GLN A 23 0.48 -20.10 6.72
CA GLN A 23 -0.02 -21.30 7.40
C GLN A 23 -1.33 -21.04 8.11
N THR A 24 -1.49 -19.84 8.67
CA THR A 24 -2.63 -19.48 9.52
C THR A 24 -3.62 -18.54 8.85
N GLU A 25 -3.25 -17.95 7.70
CA GLU A 25 -3.99 -16.93 6.96
C GLU A 25 -4.30 -15.67 7.81
N ARG A 26 -3.55 -15.47 8.90
CA ARG A 26 -3.73 -14.34 9.81
C ARG A 26 -2.83 -13.19 9.41
N LEU A 27 -3.33 -11.97 9.58
CA LEU A 27 -2.53 -10.76 9.44
C LEU A 27 -1.36 -10.82 10.43
N ALA A 28 -0.15 -10.87 9.90
CA ALA A 28 1.08 -10.92 10.66
C ALA A 28 1.65 -9.50 10.87
N GLY A 29 1.33 -8.56 9.97
CA GLY A 29 1.60 -7.14 10.18
C GLY A 29 1.19 -6.27 9.00
N GLU A 30 1.35 -4.97 9.18
CA GLU A 30 1.05 -3.93 8.20
C GLU A 30 2.06 -2.79 8.28
N GLU A 31 2.25 -2.08 7.17
CA GLU A 31 3.14 -0.93 7.05
C GLU A 31 2.51 0.14 6.14
N GLU A 32 2.30 1.34 6.68
CA GLU A 32 1.90 2.50 5.89
C GLU A 32 3.09 3.04 5.07
N LEU A 33 2.90 3.13 3.76
CA LEU A 33 3.88 3.64 2.81
C LEU A 33 3.61 5.12 2.56
N LEU A 34 4.28 5.95 3.36
CA LEU A 34 4.18 7.41 3.27
C LEU A 34 4.77 7.92 1.94
N ASP A 35 4.20 9.02 1.45
CA ASP A 35 4.63 9.72 0.22
C ASP A 35 4.56 8.91 -1.08
N LEU A 36 3.97 7.73 -1.05
CA LEU A 36 3.68 6.93 -2.24
C LEU A 36 2.42 7.45 -2.94
N VAL A 37 2.55 7.83 -4.21
CA VAL A 37 1.44 8.33 -5.02
C VAL A 37 0.97 7.30 -6.05
N ASP A 38 -0.26 7.48 -6.56
CA ASP A 38 -0.90 6.54 -7.49
C ASP A 38 -0.08 6.24 -8.75
N ASP A 39 0.60 7.25 -9.30
CA ASP A 39 1.43 7.08 -10.49
C ASP A 39 2.61 6.13 -10.25
N ASP A 40 3.18 6.14 -9.05
CA ASP A 40 4.27 5.22 -8.69
C ASP A 40 3.73 3.80 -8.52
N ILE A 41 2.55 3.64 -7.92
CA ILE A 41 1.89 2.33 -7.84
C ILE A 41 1.55 1.76 -9.21
N ARG A 42 1.06 2.59 -10.13
CA ARG A 42 0.82 2.15 -11.50
C ARG A 42 2.09 1.63 -12.16
N ARG A 43 3.23 2.29 -11.93
CA ARG A 43 4.54 1.83 -12.44
C ARG A 43 4.97 0.51 -11.79
N VAL A 44 4.79 0.37 -10.48
CA VAL A 44 5.09 -0.88 -9.76
C VAL A 44 4.26 -2.03 -10.33
N LEU A 45 2.92 -1.87 -10.37
CA LEU A 45 1.96 -2.89 -10.80
C LEU A 45 1.90 -3.08 -12.32
N GLY A 46 2.51 -2.18 -13.11
CA GLY A 46 2.43 -2.21 -14.57
C GLY A 46 1.03 -1.91 -15.12
N LYS A 47 0.23 -1.11 -14.39
CA LYS A 47 -1.16 -0.80 -14.74
C LYS A 47 -1.27 0.50 -15.54
N PRO A 48 -2.14 0.56 -16.57
CA PRO A 48 -2.41 1.81 -17.28
C PRO A 48 -3.17 2.81 -16.38
N THR A 49 -3.21 4.09 -16.77
CA THR A 49 -3.91 5.14 -16.02
C THR A 49 -5.42 4.98 -15.96
N SER A 50 -6.01 4.22 -16.89
CA SER A 50 -7.44 3.91 -16.92
C SER A 50 -7.89 2.88 -15.89
N ASP A 51 -6.96 2.09 -15.35
CA ASP A 51 -7.30 1.03 -14.40
C ASP A 51 -7.65 1.61 -13.03
N ASP A 52 -8.63 1.02 -12.38
CA ASP A 52 -8.90 1.32 -10.97
C ASP A 52 -7.77 0.79 -10.08
N LEU A 53 -7.43 1.57 -9.05
CA LEU A 53 -6.48 1.22 -8.01
C LEU A 53 -7.17 0.93 -6.67
N ASP A 54 -8.51 0.96 -6.64
CA ASP A 54 -9.29 0.59 -5.46
C ASP A 54 -9.28 -0.95 -5.32
N GLY A 55 -8.47 -1.44 -4.38
CA GLY A 55 -8.35 -2.86 -4.06
C GLY A 55 -7.05 -3.23 -3.35
N MET A 56 -6.91 -4.52 -3.08
CA MET A 56 -5.67 -5.13 -2.59
C MET A 56 -4.99 -5.87 -3.74
N PHE A 57 -3.70 -5.62 -3.93
CA PHE A 57 -2.88 -6.22 -4.97
C PHE A 57 -1.83 -7.12 -4.33
N GLU A 58 -1.87 -8.41 -4.66
CA GLU A 58 -0.84 -9.36 -4.22
C GLU A 58 0.52 -9.00 -4.84
N LEU A 59 1.54 -8.96 -3.99
CA LEU A 59 2.92 -8.70 -4.41
C LEU A 59 3.68 -10.03 -4.52
N ASN A 60 4.34 -10.20 -5.66
CA ASN A 60 5.39 -11.20 -5.81
C ASN A 60 6.77 -10.53 -5.65
N ALA A 61 7.84 -11.34 -5.62
CA ALA A 61 9.21 -10.85 -5.47
C ALA A 61 9.57 -9.70 -6.44
N SER A 62 9.18 -9.79 -7.71
CA SER A 62 9.50 -8.75 -8.70
C SER A 62 8.74 -7.45 -8.44
N LEU A 63 7.47 -7.52 -8.04
CA LEU A 63 6.68 -6.33 -7.69
C LEU A 63 7.21 -5.68 -6.41
N SER A 64 7.61 -6.47 -5.41
CA SER A 64 8.21 -5.96 -4.18
C SER A 64 9.56 -5.29 -4.41
N GLU A 65 10.41 -5.83 -5.28
CA GLU A 65 11.65 -5.17 -5.69
C GLU A 65 11.39 -3.80 -6.33
N ARG A 66 10.38 -3.71 -7.20
CA ARG A 66 9.97 -2.43 -7.80
C ARG A 66 9.43 -1.45 -6.76
N LEU A 67 8.64 -1.94 -5.80
CA LEU A 67 8.09 -1.14 -4.71
C LEU A 67 9.21 -0.54 -3.85
N MET A 68 10.20 -1.34 -3.45
CA MET A 68 11.37 -0.87 -2.69
C MET A 68 12.23 0.13 -3.50
N GLY A 69 12.12 0.12 -4.83
CA GLY A 69 12.77 1.10 -5.70
C GLY A 69 12.09 2.47 -5.74
N VAL A 70 10.82 2.58 -5.29
CA VAL A 70 10.05 3.83 -5.32
C VAL A 70 9.72 4.39 -3.94
N VAL A 71 9.69 3.55 -2.91
CA VAL A 71 9.41 3.95 -1.52
C VAL A 71 10.28 3.18 -0.55
N GLU A 72 10.64 3.81 0.56
CA GLU A 72 11.30 3.14 1.67
C GLU A 72 10.32 2.18 2.34
N VAL A 73 10.64 0.88 2.31
CA VAL A 73 9.92 -0.17 3.02
C VAL A 73 10.81 -0.68 4.15
N LYS A 74 10.31 -0.65 5.38
CA LYS A 74 11.04 -1.11 6.58
C LYS A 74 10.97 -2.62 6.73
N THR A 75 9.89 -3.22 6.25
CA THR A 75 9.68 -4.66 6.27
C THR A 75 10.65 -5.37 5.33
N THR A 76 11.19 -6.51 5.76
CA THR A 76 11.94 -7.43 4.89
C THR A 76 10.98 -8.48 4.33
N PHE A 77 10.96 -8.63 3.01
CA PHE A 77 10.10 -9.62 2.35
C PHE A 77 10.60 -11.04 2.57
N ASP A 78 9.73 -11.91 3.06
CA ASP A 78 9.92 -13.35 3.23
C ASP A 78 8.71 -14.10 2.65
N PHE A 79 8.77 -14.38 1.34
CA PHE A 79 7.69 -15.00 0.58
C PHE A 79 7.48 -16.49 0.89
N ASP A 80 8.44 -17.13 1.56
CA ASP A 80 8.30 -18.51 2.02
C ASP A 80 7.34 -18.58 3.22
N ARG A 81 7.24 -17.49 4.00
CA ARG A 81 6.42 -17.41 5.21
C ARG A 81 5.15 -16.59 5.05
N HIS A 82 5.17 -15.55 4.22
CA HIS A 82 4.07 -14.60 4.13
C HIS A 82 3.61 -14.34 2.70
N ASP A 83 2.31 -14.07 2.58
CA ASP A 83 1.72 -13.45 1.39
C ASP A 83 1.59 -11.95 1.64
N TYR A 84 2.02 -11.14 0.67
CA TYR A 84 2.09 -9.69 0.79
C TYR A 84 1.05 -9.02 -0.12
N PHE A 85 0.34 -8.02 0.40
CA PHE A 85 -0.69 -7.30 -0.32
C PHE A 85 -0.53 -5.80 -0.17
N LEU A 86 -0.74 -5.07 -1.25
CA LEU A 86 -0.65 -3.62 -1.29
C LEU A 86 -2.02 -3.04 -1.63
N GLY A 87 -2.53 -2.10 -0.84
CA GLY A 87 -3.81 -1.46 -1.12
C GLY A 87 -3.94 -0.06 -0.53
N LYS A 88 -4.97 0.66 -0.95
CA LYS A 88 -5.29 1.97 -0.37
C LYS A 88 -6.16 1.80 0.87
N VAL A 89 -5.75 2.44 1.96
CA VAL A 89 -6.57 2.59 3.15
C VAL A 89 -7.05 4.04 3.25
N SER A 90 -8.36 4.21 3.42
CA SER A 90 -8.97 5.50 3.76
C SER A 90 -9.05 5.59 5.29
N LYS A 91 -8.23 6.44 5.92
CA LYS A 91 -8.26 6.71 7.37
C LYS A 91 -8.77 8.12 7.66
#